data_AF-A0A6A5W0V7-F1
#
_entry.id   AF-A0A6A5W0V7-F1
#
_cell.length_a   1.000
_cell.length_b   1.000
_cell.length_c   1.000
_cell.angle_alpha   90.00
_cell.angle_beta   90.00
_cell.angle_gamma   90.00
#
_symmetry.space_group_name_H-M   'P 1'
#
loop_
_entity.id
_entity.type
_entity.pdbx_description
1 polymer ?
#
loop_
_entity_poly.entity_id
_entity_poly.type
_entity_poly.pdbx_seq_one_letter_code
_entity_poly.pdbx_strand_id
1 'polypeptide(L)' 'PAVVEHLDDFSTEIVDVNHCVICMDDCNSMRRLHNCGHRFCAVCLQRHIYSQSKKRYHCPICRR' A
#
# COMPACT_ATOMS: atom_id res chain seq x y z
N PRO A 1 13.44 11.93 14.27
CA PRO A 1 13.69 10.62 13.61
C PRO A 1 12.41 10.13 12.92
N ALA A 2 12.30 10.33 11.60
CA ALA A 2 11.24 9.73 10.82
C ALA A 2 11.52 8.22 10.77
N VAL A 3 10.73 7.44 11.50
CA VAL A 3 10.68 5.99 11.32
C VAL A 3 10.35 5.75 9.85
N VAL A 4 11.33 5.27 9.09
CA VAL A 4 11.10 4.77 7.74
C VAL A 4 10.31 3.48 7.92
N GLU A 5 8.99 3.57 7.84
CA GLU A 5 8.15 2.39 7.92
C GLU A 5 8.37 1.59 6.64
N HIS A 6 9.05 0.45 6.79
CA HIS A 6 9.34 -0.47 5.71
C HIS A 6 8.03 -1.13 5.29
N LEU A 7 7.62 -0.94 4.03
CA LEU A 7 6.38 -1.51 3.48
C LEU A 7 6.36 -3.05 3.62
N ASP A 8 7.53 -3.68 3.76
CA ASP A 8 7.72 -5.13 3.85
C ASP A 8 7.18 -5.76 5.12
N ASP A 9 6.96 -4.95 6.17
CA ASP A 9 6.43 -5.44 7.46
C ASP A 9 4.97 -5.90 7.37
N PHE A 10 4.18 -5.30 6.47
CA PHE A 10 2.74 -5.55 6.34
C PHE A 10 2.27 -5.77 4.89
N SER A 11 3.20 -5.77 3.94
CA SER A 11 2.90 -6.03 2.53
C SER A 11 4.03 -6.77 1.82
N THR A 12 3.68 -7.50 0.77
CA THR A 12 4.64 -8.19 -0.11
C THR A 12 4.65 -7.52 -1.47
N GLU A 13 5.85 -7.32 -2.02
CA GLU A 13 5.99 -6.90 -3.43
C GLU A 13 5.53 -8.00 -4.36
N ILE A 14 4.72 -7.61 -5.34
CA ILE A 14 4.25 -8.47 -6.41
C ILE A 14 4.71 -7.87 -7.73
N VAL A 15 5.44 -8.67 -8.51
CA VAL A 15 5.90 -8.31 -9.85
C VAL A 15 4.80 -8.70 -10.84
N ASP A 16 3.70 -7.97 -10.77
CA ASP A 16 2.52 -8.15 -11.62
C ASP A 16 2.03 -6.76 -12.03
N VAL A 17 1.97 -6.50 -13.34
CA VAL A 17 1.45 -5.24 -13.86
C VAL A 17 -0.04 -5.20 -13.56
N ASN A 18 -0.44 -4.32 -12.67
CA ASN A 18 -1.81 -4.27 -12.20
C ASN A 18 -2.26 -2.84 -11.94
N HIS A 19 -3.57 -2.64 -12.01
CA HIS A 19 -4.19 -1.34 -11.89
C HIS A 19 -4.31 -0.94 -10.42
N CYS A 20 -3.67 0.15 -10.02
CA CYS A 20 -3.81 0.66 -8.66
C CYS A 20 -5.09 1.48 -8.53
N VAL A 21 -6.01 1.04 -7.68
CA VAL A 21 -7.31 1.72 -7.47
C VAL A 21 -7.22 3.10 -6.80
N ILE A 22 -6.04 3.53 -6.35
CA ILE A 22 -5.82 4.85 -5.73
C ILE A 22 -5.43 5.87 -6.78
N CYS A 23 -4.41 5.58 -7.60
CA CYS A 23 -3.97 6.47 -8.68
C CYS A 23 -4.65 6.22 -10.02
N MET A 24 -5.44 5.14 -10.12
CA MET A 24 -6.12 4.69 -11.34
C MET A 24 -5.17 4.48 -12.52
N ASP A 25 -3.97 3.95 -12.26
CA ASP A 25 -2.89 3.78 -13.23
C ASP A 25 -2.27 2.38 -13.12
N ASP A 26 -1.69 1.90 -14.22
CA ASP A 26 -1.01 0.59 -14.30
C ASP A 26 0.40 0.69 -13.75
N CYS A 27 0.66 -0.05 -12.68
CA CYS A 27 1.93 0.03 -11.97
C CYS A 27 2.69 -1.29 -12.03
N ASN A 28 3.98 -1.23 -12.33
CA ASN A 28 4.88 -2.41 -12.30
C ASN A 28 5.29 -2.81 -10.87
N SER A 29 5.25 -1.87 -9.91
CA SER A 29 5.58 -2.12 -8.51
C SER A 29 4.32 -2.07 -7.66
N MET A 30 3.71 -3.25 -7.51
CA MET A 30 2.51 -3.45 -6.73
C MET A 30 2.86 -4.12 -5.40
N ARG A 31 2.13 -3.76 -4.35
CA ARG A 31 2.27 -4.28 -2.99
C ARG A 31 0.94 -4.89 -2.58
N ARG A 32 0.98 -6.14 -2.11
CA ARG A 32 -0.18 -6.85 -1.56
C ARG A 32 -0.14 -6.81 -0.04
N LEU A 33 -1.17 -6.26 0.59
CA LEU A 33 -1.28 -6.24 2.05
C LEU A 33 -1.48 -7.65 2.62
N HIS A 34 -0.78 -7.98 3.71
CA HIS A 34 -0.87 -9.31 4.34
C HIS A 34 -2.22 -9.56 5.02
N ASN A 35 -2.82 -8.53 5.63
CA ASN A 35 -4.03 -8.66 6.44
C ASN A 35 -5.32 -8.89 5.63
N CYS A 36 -5.40 -8.38 4.40
CA CYS A 36 -6.61 -8.41 3.58
C CYS A 36 -6.37 -8.83 2.12
N GLY A 37 -5.13 -8.87 1.65
CA GLY A 37 -4.79 -9.24 0.28
C GLY A 37 -5.06 -8.17 -0.78
N HIS A 38 -5.54 -6.97 -0.41
CA HIS A 38 -5.70 -5.88 -1.35
C HIS A 38 -4.35 -5.36 -1.86
N ARG A 39 -4.36 -4.87 -3.10
CA ARG A 39 -3.17 -4.52 -3.87
C ARG A 39 -3.16 -3.04 -4.20
N PHE A 40 -2.01 -2.40 -4.02
CA PHE A 40 -1.80 -0.99 -4.32
C PHE A 40 -0.39 -0.80 -4.85
N CYS A 41 -0.13 0.24 -5.65
CA CYS A 41 1.24 0.54 -6.02
C CYS A 41 2.03 0.98 -4.79
N ALA A 42 3.34 0.68 -4.79
CA ALA A 42 4.21 0.99 -3.65
C ALA A 42 4.13 2.47 -3.25
N VAL A 43 4.07 3.38 -4.22
CA VAL A 43 3.99 4.83 -4.00
C VAL A 43 2.70 5.23 -3.30
N CYS A 44 1.54 4.72 -3.74
CA CYS A 44 0.26 5.04 -3.12
C CYS A 44 0.15 4.45 -1.72
N LEU A 45 0.61 3.21 -1.52
CA LEU A 45 0.64 2.60 -0.20
C LEU A 45 1.56 3.37 0.75
N GLN A 46 2.73 3.77 0.27
CA GLN A 46 3.66 4.61 1.02
C GLN A 46 3.00 5.94 1.43
N ARG A 47 2.42 6.68 0.49
CA ARG A 47 1.73 7.93 0.82
C ARG A 47 0.59 7.75 1.84
N HIS A 48 -0.13 6.63 1.77
CA HIS A 48 -1.18 6.31 2.73
C HIS A 48 -0.64 6.12 4.14
N ILE A 49 0.43 5.34 4.33
CA ILE A 49 1.04 5.11 5.64
C ILE A 49 1.69 6.37 6.22
N TYR A 50 2.27 7.23 5.39
CA TYR A 50 2.85 8.50 5.83
C TYR A 50 1.80 9.60 6.04
N SER A 51 0.54 9.33 5.72
CA SER A 51 -0.54 10.27 6.00
C SER A 51 -0.74 10.46 7.51
N GLN A 52 -1.23 11.63 7.92
CA GLN A 52 -1.58 11.93 9.31
C GLN A 52 -2.91 11.28 9.75
N SER A 53 -3.44 10.33 8.96
CA SER A 53 -4.69 9.66 9.26
C SER A 53 -4.53 8.65 10.39
N LYS A 54 -5.48 8.62 11.33
CA LYS A 54 -5.56 7.57 12.36
C LYS A 54 -5.71 6.17 11.76
N LYS A 55 -6.14 6.07 10.50
CA LYS A 55 -6.34 4.82 9.75
C LYS A 55 -5.24 4.57 8.70
N ARG A 56 -4.08 5.22 8.83
CA ARG A 56 -2.95 5.08 7.89
C ARG A 56 -2.42 3.65 7.76
N TYR A 57 -2.59 2.81 8.78
CA TYR A 57 -2.22 1.39 8.77
C TYR A 57 -3.35 0.47 8.29
N HIS A 58 -4.55 1.00 8.09
CA HIS A 58 -5.67 0.20 7.63
C HIS A 58 -5.72 0.20 6.11
N CYS A 59 -6.19 -0.89 5.54
CA CYS A 59 -6.42 -0.99 4.11
C CYS A 59 -7.35 0.15 3.62
N PRO A 60 -6.98 0.89 2.56
CA PRO A 60 -7.84 1.92 1.96
C PRO A 60 -9.21 1.42 1.51
N ILE A 61 -9.31 0.14 1.14
CA ILE A 61 -10.55 -0.48 0.61
C ILE A 61 -11.42 -1.01 1.75
N CYS A 62 -10.93 -1.98 2.53
CA CYS A 62 -11.74 -2.67 3.54
C CYS A 62 -11.58 -2.11 4.96
N ARG A 63 -10.64 -1.18 5.18
CA ARG A 63 -10.38 -0.52 6.46
C ARG A 63 -10.05 -1.48 7.61
N ARG A 64 -9.47 -2.64 7.29
CA ARG A 64 -8.89 -3.62 8.22
C ARG A 64 -7.37 -3.58 8.17
#